data_AF-B4IQ90-F1
#
_entry.id   AF-B4IQ90-F1
#
_cell.length_a   1.000
_cell.length_b   1.000
_cell.length_c   1.000
_cell.angle_alpha   90.00
_cell.angle_beta   90.00
_cell.angle_gamma   90.00
#
_symmetry.space_group_name_H-M   'P 1'
#
loop_
_entity.id
_entity.type
_entity.pdbx_description
1 polymer ?
#
loop_
_entity_poly.entity_id
_entity_poly.type
_entity_poly.pdbx_seq_one_letter_code
_entity_poly.pdbx_strand_id
1 'polypeptide(L)'
;YDSSVVTSTGRDITFPLFWENKSEIPQESIDALEGVYKSLNLFLENGNYLAGDNLTIADFHVIASFTGFLVFLPVDATKYPDLTAWIKRIKELPYYEEANGSRAAQIIEFIKSKNFTIV
;
A
#
# COMPACT_ATOMS: atom_id res chain seq x y z
N TYR A 1 0.71 -6.29 16.36
CA TYR A 1 0.32 -6.06 14.96
C TYR A 1 0.89 -7.18 14.13
N ASP A 2 0.07 -7.82 13.29
CA ASP A 2 0.54 -8.84 12.34
C ASP A 2 0.89 -8.14 11.03
N SER A 3 2.18 -8.14 10.66
CA SER A 3 2.65 -7.46 9.45
C SER A 3 2.07 -8.06 8.16
N SER A 4 1.58 -9.31 8.22
CA SER A 4 0.97 -9.97 7.08
C SER A 4 -0.37 -9.37 6.67
N VAL A 5 -1.00 -8.52 7.51
CA VAL A 5 -2.28 -7.89 7.19
C VAL A 5 -2.19 -7.05 5.90
N VAL A 6 -1.10 -6.29 5.71
CA VAL A 6 -0.92 -5.49 4.47
C VAL A 6 -0.86 -6.38 3.23
N THR A 7 -0.05 -7.44 3.29
CA THR A 7 0.20 -8.32 2.13
C THR A 7 -0.95 -9.27 1.87
N SER A 8 -1.65 -9.76 2.90
CA SER A 8 -2.84 -10.60 2.76
C SER A 8 -4.01 -9.81 2.17
N THR A 9 -4.34 -8.63 2.69
CA THR A 9 -5.39 -7.78 2.12
C THR A 9 -5.10 -7.42 0.66
N GLY A 10 -3.86 -7.05 0.34
CA GLY A 10 -3.47 -6.78 -1.04
C GLY A 10 -3.51 -8.02 -1.94
N ARG A 11 -3.19 -9.20 -1.40
CA ARG A 11 -3.30 -10.48 -2.13
C ARG A 11 -4.74 -10.82 -2.44
N ASP A 12 -5.67 -10.57 -1.53
CA ASP A 12 -7.09 -10.88 -1.74
C ASP A 12 -7.69 -10.04 -2.87
N ILE A 13 -7.16 -8.84 -3.10
CA ILE A 13 -7.50 -8.01 -4.27
C ILE A 13 -6.77 -8.48 -5.53
N THR A 14 -5.45 -8.67 -5.44
CA THR A 14 -4.61 -8.87 -6.64
C THR A 14 -4.66 -10.30 -7.18
N PHE A 15 -4.91 -11.30 -6.34
CA PHE A 15 -4.89 -12.69 -6.76
C PHE A 15 -6.00 -13.03 -7.76
N PRO A 16 -7.28 -12.68 -7.49
CA PRO A 16 -8.36 -12.86 -8.47
C PRO A 16 -8.09 -12.11 -9.78
N LEU A 17 -7.54 -10.90 -9.66
CA LEU A 17 -7.25 -10.04 -10.81
C LEU A 17 -6.13 -10.60 -11.71
N PHE A 18 -5.09 -11.17 -11.11
CA PHE A 18 -3.90 -11.61 -11.82
C PHE A 18 -4.03 -13.02 -12.38
N TRP A 19 -4.63 -13.94 -11.62
CA TRP A 19 -4.64 -15.37 -11.95
C TRP A 19 -6.01 -15.95 -12.26
N GLU A 20 -7.10 -15.33 -11.81
CA GLU A 20 -8.47 -15.82 -12.05
C GLU A 20 -9.21 -15.02 -13.13
N ASN A 21 -8.60 -13.95 -13.66
CA ASN A 21 -9.21 -13.00 -14.59
C ASN A 21 -10.54 -12.42 -14.07
N LYS A 22 -10.68 -12.28 -12.75
CA LYS A 22 -11.81 -11.61 -12.12
C LYS A 22 -11.47 -10.13 -11.92
N SER A 23 -12.13 -9.28 -12.71
CA SER A 23 -11.92 -7.83 -12.71
C SER A 23 -12.91 -7.09 -11.81
N GLU A 24 -13.89 -7.78 -11.23
CA GLU A 24 -14.79 -7.23 -10.22
C GLU A 24 -14.14 -7.36 -8.84
N ILE A 25 -13.89 -6.22 -8.19
CA ILE A 25 -13.31 -6.13 -6.86
C ILE A 25 -14.43 -5.77 -5.88
N PRO A 26 -14.78 -6.64 -4.93
CA PRO A 26 -15.79 -6.33 -3.92
C PRO A 26 -15.43 -5.10 -3.10
N GLN A 27 -16.42 -4.26 -2.79
CA GLN A 27 -16.26 -3.10 -1.91
C GLN A 27 -15.69 -3.49 -0.53
N GLU A 28 -16.03 -4.67 -0.02
CA GLU A 28 -15.46 -5.20 1.24
C GLU A 28 -13.93 -5.31 1.21
N SER A 29 -13.33 -5.61 0.05
CA SER A 29 -11.88 -5.67 -0.10
C SER A 29 -11.24 -4.27 -0.07
N ILE A 30 -11.96 -3.27 -0.58
CA ILE A 30 -11.56 -1.86 -0.51
C ILE A 30 -11.68 -1.35 0.92
N ASP A 31 -12.74 -1.72 1.63
CA ASP A 31 -12.94 -1.37 3.04
C ASP A 31 -11.86 -2.02 3.93
N ALA A 32 -11.46 -3.26 3.63
CA ALA A 32 -10.34 -3.92 4.30
C ALA A 32 -9.01 -3.18 4.06
N LEU A 33 -8.76 -2.72 2.82
CA LEU A 33 -7.59 -1.91 2.49
C LEU A 33 -7.59 -0.56 3.24
N GLU A 34 -8.73 0.09 3.36
CA GLU A 34 -8.88 1.28 4.19
C GLU A 34 -8.59 0.99 5.69
N GLY A 35 -8.96 -0.19 6.18
CA GLY A 35 -8.59 -0.67 7.51
C GLY A 35 -7.07 -0.81 7.71
N VAL A 36 -6.34 -1.19 6.65
CA VAL A 36 -4.87 -1.15 6.64
C VAL A 36 -4.38 0.28 6.80
N TYR A 37 -4.98 1.25 6.10
CA TYR A 37 -4.53 2.65 6.15
C TYR A 37 -4.69 3.23 7.54
N LYS A 38 -5.84 2.96 8.18
CA LYS A 38 -6.08 3.31 9.58
C LYS A 38 -5.02 2.72 10.50
N SER A 39 -4.71 1.43 10.35
CA SER A 39 -3.72 0.74 11.19
C SER A 39 -2.31 1.32 11.01
N LEU A 40 -1.88 1.56 9.76
CA LEU A 40 -0.58 2.16 9.48
C LEU A 40 -0.49 3.59 10.01
N ASN A 41 -1.55 4.39 9.87
CA ASN A 41 -1.57 5.75 10.42
C ASN A 41 -1.43 5.73 11.95
N LEU A 42 -2.08 4.79 12.65
CA LEU A 42 -1.94 4.63 14.10
C LEU A 42 -0.49 4.36 14.54
N PHE A 43 0.29 3.59 13.77
CA PHE A 43 1.71 3.37 14.09
C PHE A 43 2.58 4.62 13.91
N LEU A 44 2.13 5.54 13.07
CA LEU A 44 2.84 6.78 12.76
C LEU A 44 2.45 7.93 13.68
N GLU A 45 1.46 7.77 14.57
CA GLU A 45 1.04 8.83 15.50
C GLU A 45 2.15 9.26 16.47
N ASN A 46 3.07 8.34 16.80
CA ASN A 46 4.10 8.56 17.82
C ASN A 46 5.53 8.49 17.27
N GLY A 47 5.70 8.61 15.94
CA GLY A 47 7.03 8.53 15.32
C GLY A 47 6.99 8.76 13.81
N ASN A 48 8.15 9.01 13.22
CA ASN A 48 8.27 9.29 11.78
C ASN A 48 8.21 8.04 10.89
N TYR A 49 8.35 6.85 11.47
CA TYR A 49 8.43 5.55 10.80
C TYR A 49 7.58 4.52 11.54
N LEU A 50 7.26 3.40 10.88
CA LEU A 50 6.29 2.42 11.38
C LEU A 50 6.69 1.76 12.71
N ALA A 51 7.96 1.80 13.09
CA ALA A 51 8.50 1.24 14.32
C ALA A 51 9.18 2.29 15.23
N GLY A 52 8.81 3.57 15.08
CA GLY A 52 9.29 4.67 15.92
C GLY A 52 9.99 5.77 15.12
N ASP A 53 11.03 6.39 15.69
CA ASP A 53 11.65 7.59 15.11
C ASP A 53 12.66 7.32 13.99
N ASN A 54 13.08 6.07 13.83
CA ASN A 54 14.12 5.68 12.88
C ASN A 54 13.56 4.75 11.80
N LEU A 55 14.11 4.87 10.59
CA LEU A 55 13.82 3.98 9.49
C LEU A 55 14.25 2.55 9.83
N THR A 56 13.38 1.58 9.59
CA THR A 56 13.65 0.16 9.85
C THR A 56 13.21 -0.72 8.68
N ILE A 57 13.50 -2.02 8.80
CA ILE A 57 12.99 -3.03 7.86
C ILE A 57 11.45 -3.12 7.83
N ALA A 58 10.75 -2.64 8.87
CA ALA A 58 9.29 -2.60 8.87
C ALA A 58 8.76 -1.65 7.77
N ASP A 59 9.41 -0.50 7.61
CA ASP A 59 9.05 0.48 6.59
C ASP A 59 9.27 -0.09 5.18
N PHE A 60 10.41 -0.74 4.97
CA PHE A 60 10.73 -1.38 3.68
C PHE A 60 9.78 -2.52 3.34
N HIS A 61 9.45 -3.36 4.33
CA HIS A 61 8.50 -4.47 4.14
C HIS A 61 7.14 -3.94 3.68
N VAL A 62 6.61 -2.93 4.36
CA VAL A 62 5.29 -2.38 4.05
C VAL A 62 5.31 -1.63 2.72
N ILE A 63 6.24 -0.69 2.51
CA ILE A 63 6.24 0.15 1.30
C ILE A 63 6.41 -0.66 0.01
N ALA A 64 7.14 -1.78 0.06
CA ALA A 64 7.41 -2.62 -1.11
C ALA A 64 6.14 -3.15 -1.79
N SER A 65 5.10 -3.44 -1.00
CA SER A 65 3.82 -3.91 -1.52
C SER A 65 2.78 -2.78 -1.57
N PHE A 66 2.77 -1.95 -0.52
CA PHE A 66 1.73 -0.95 -0.28
C PHE A 66 1.57 0.05 -1.43
N THR A 67 2.67 0.45 -2.10
CA THR A 67 2.58 1.41 -3.20
C THR A 67 1.77 0.93 -4.39
N GLY A 68 1.73 -0.38 -4.64
CA GLY A 68 0.89 -0.95 -5.69
C GLY A 68 -0.60 -0.91 -5.32
N PHE A 69 -0.93 -1.05 -4.04
CA PHE A 69 -2.31 -1.09 -3.57
C PHE A 69 -3.02 0.27 -3.63
N LEU A 70 -2.25 1.36 -3.68
CA LEU A 70 -2.77 2.72 -3.86
C LEU A 70 -3.54 2.91 -5.18
N VAL A 71 -3.40 1.99 -6.14
CA VAL A 71 -4.19 1.96 -7.38
C VAL A 71 -5.66 1.64 -7.12
N PHE A 72 -5.95 0.82 -6.10
CA PHE A 72 -7.32 0.44 -5.75
C PHE A 72 -8.01 1.49 -4.89
N LEU A 73 -7.24 2.15 -4.01
CA LEU A 73 -7.75 3.18 -3.11
C LEU A 73 -6.65 4.21 -2.84
N PRO A 74 -6.70 5.41 -3.44
CA PRO A 74 -5.76 6.49 -3.13
C PRO A 74 -5.86 6.89 -1.65
N VAL A 75 -4.72 7.22 -1.02
CA VAL A 75 -4.72 7.72 0.37
C VAL A 75 -5.34 9.12 0.42
N ASP A 76 -6.38 9.30 1.22
CA ASP A 76 -6.91 10.62 1.56
C ASP A 76 -6.00 11.30 2.59
N ALA A 77 -5.26 12.31 2.17
CA ALA A 77 -4.34 13.06 3.01
C ALA A 77 -5.02 13.85 4.14
N THR A 78 -6.32 14.14 4.01
CA THR A 78 -7.10 14.81 5.08
C THR A 78 -7.45 13.83 6.20
N LYS A 79 -7.61 12.54 5.86
CA LYS A 79 -7.94 11.48 6.81
C LYS A 79 -6.70 10.79 7.40
N TYR A 80 -5.63 10.65 6.60
CA TYR A 80 -4.39 9.95 6.98
C TYR A 80 -3.15 10.82 6.72
N PRO A 81 -2.99 11.95 7.41
CA PRO A 81 -1.89 12.87 7.18
C PRO A 81 -0.51 12.25 7.48
N ASP A 82 -0.39 11.46 8.55
CA ASP A 82 0.88 10.86 8.96
C ASP A 82 1.31 9.75 7.99
N LEU A 83 0.36 8.92 7.55
CA LEU A 83 0.58 7.94 6.49
C LEU A 83 1.03 8.62 5.19
N THR A 84 0.39 9.71 4.80
CA THR A 84 0.76 10.48 3.61
C THR A 84 2.18 11.04 3.72
N ALA A 85 2.52 11.60 4.88
CA ALA A 85 3.86 12.13 5.15
C ALA A 85 4.92 11.01 5.14
N TRP A 86 4.62 9.85 5.71
CA TRP A 86 5.50 8.68 5.69
C TRP A 86 5.74 8.17 4.26
N ILE A 87 4.70 8.01 3.43
CA ILE A 87 4.86 7.60 2.02
C ILE A 87 5.80 8.56 1.30
N LYS A 88 5.61 9.87 1.48
CA LYS A 88 6.47 10.89 0.87
C LYS A 88 7.93 10.74 1.35
N ARG A 89 8.13 10.61 2.65
CA ARG A 89 9.46 10.45 3.27
C ARG A 89 10.20 9.23 2.73
N ILE A 90 9.52 8.09 2.62
CA ILE A 90 10.13 6.86 2.08
C ILE A 90 10.49 7.02 0.60
N LYS A 91 9.64 7.69 -0.19
CA LYS A 91 9.90 7.98 -1.61
C LYS A 91 11.06 8.94 -1.84
N GLU A 92 11.41 9.76 -0.85
CA GLU A 92 12.55 10.68 -0.90
C GLU A 92 13.91 10.01 -0.59
N LEU A 93 13.92 8.72 -0.18
CA LEU A 93 15.16 8.00 0.05
C LEU A 93 15.96 7.88 -1.26
N PRO A 94 17.30 8.08 -1.22
CA PRO A 94 18.12 8.16 -2.44
C PRO A 94 18.14 6.85 -3.25
N TYR A 95 17.85 5.71 -2.61
CA TYR A 95 17.79 4.40 -3.23
C TYR A 95 16.35 3.91 -3.49
N TYR A 96 15.33 4.72 -3.18
CA TYR A 96 13.93 4.30 -3.30
C TYR A 96 13.59 3.87 -4.73
N GLU A 97 14.03 4.64 -5.72
CA GLU A 97 13.68 4.39 -7.11
C GLU A 97 14.23 3.05 -7.61
N GLU A 98 15.51 2.79 -7.35
CA GLU A 98 16.17 1.53 -7.71
C GLU A 98 15.60 0.34 -6.94
N ALA A 99 15.37 0.51 -5.63
CA ALA A 99 14.96 -0.58 -4.74
C ALA A 99 13.47 -0.93 -4.90
N ASN A 100 12.60 0.06 -5.14
CA ASN A 100 11.15 -0.12 -5.17
C ASN A 100 10.45 0.65 -6.30
N GLY A 101 10.71 1.95 -6.45
CA GLY A 101 9.94 2.87 -7.30
C GLY A 101 9.73 2.39 -8.73
N SER A 102 10.80 2.00 -9.42
CA SER A 102 10.73 1.55 -10.82
C SER A 102 9.90 0.27 -10.99
N ARG A 103 10.01 -0.67 -10.03
CA ARG A 103 9.24 -1.93 -10.05
C ARG A 103 7.79 -1.71 -9.64
N ALA A 104 7.56 -0.83 -8.67
CA ALA A 104 6.22 -0.40 -8.28
C ALA A 104 5.48 0.23 -9.46
N ALA A 105 6.14 1.08 -10.26
CA ALA A 105 5.55 1.65 -11.47
C ALA A 105 5.13 0.58 -12.48
N GLN A 106 5.96 -0.44 -12.71
CA GLN A 106 5.63 -1.56 -13.61
C GLN A 106 4.42 -2.36 -13.11
N ILE A 107 4.36 -2.65 -11.81
CA ILE A 107 3.21 -3.34 -11.19
C ILE A 107 1.94 -2.49 -11.27
N ILE A 108 2.04 -1.18 -11.06
CA ILE A 108 0.91 -0.25 -11.17
C ILE A 108 0.34 -0.27 -12.59
N GLU A 109 1.19 -0.19 -13.62
CA GLU A 109 0.73 -0.25 -15.00
C GLU A 109 0.13 -1.63 -15.34
N PHE A 110 0.71 -2.71 -14.82
CA PHE A 110 0.13 -4.04 -14.96
C PHE A 110 -1.26 -4.14 -14.32
N ILE A 111 -1.46 -3.64 -13.10
CA ILE A 111 -2.77 -3.61 -12.43
C ILE A 111 -3.78 -2.82 -13.28
N LYS A 112 -3.42 -1.62 -13.75
CA LYS A 112 -4.30 -0.80 -14.60
C LYS A 112 -4.70 -1.50 -15.89
N SER A 113 -3.80 -2.30 -16.48
CA SER A 113 -4.07 -3.05 -17.71
C SER A 113 -5.19 -4.10 -17.56
N LYS A 114 -5.56 -4.46 -16.32
CA LYS A 114 -6.58 -5.47 -16.02
C LYS A 114 -8.02 -4.94 -16.06
N ASN A 115 -8.23 -3.63 -16.28
CA ASN A 115 -9.54 -2.99 -16.42
C ASN A 115 -10.55 -3.42 -15.34
N PHE A 116 -10.16 -3.29 -14.07
CA PHE A 116 -11.01 -3.67 -12.94
C PHE A 116 -12.08 -2.63 -12.60
N THR A 117 -13.13 -3.08 -11.91
CA THR A 117 -14.20 -2.27 -11.37
C THR A 117 -14.46 -2.63 -9.92
N ILE A 118 -14.76 -1.65 -9.08
CA ILE A 118 -15.17 -1.87 -7.69
C ILE A 118 -16.69 -2.04 -7.67
N VAL A 119 -17.19 -3.12 -7.04
CA VAL A 119 -18.61 -3.53 -7.04
C VAL A 119 -19.18 -3.70 -5.63
#